data_AF-A0ABD0QIS2-F1
#
_entry.id   AF-A0ABD0QIS2-F1
#
_cell.length_a   1.000
_cell.length_b   1.000
_cell.length_c   1.000
_cell.angle_alpha   90.00
_cell.angle_beta   90.00
_cell.angle_gamma   90.00
#
_symmetry.space_group_name_H-M   'P 1'
#
loop_
_entity.id
_entity.type
_entity.pdbx_description
1 polymer ?
#
loop_
_entity_poly.entity_id
_entity_poly.type
_entity_poly.pdbx_seq_one_letter_code
_entity_poly.pdbx_strand_id
1 'polypeptide(L)' 'MGNTELNVGAAIACFLAQEGADISYANHKGKSPLDLVTDSTVQTLIRSFAEKH' A
#
# COMPACT_ATOMS: atom_id res chain seq x y z
N MET A 1 -0.44 20.35 7.09
CA MET A 1 -0.79 18.98 6.67
C MET A 1 -0.71 18.99 5.16
N GLY A 2 0.39 18.46 4.62
CA GLY A 2 0.84 18.72 3.25
C GLY A 2 -0.08 18.06 2.22
N ASN A 3 -0.20 18.71 1.06
CA ASN A 3 -0.95 18.24 -0.10
C ASN A 3 -0.47 16.83 -0.52
N THR A 4 -1.09 15.80 0.04
CA THR A 4 -1.11 14.47 -0.56
C THR A 4 -2.06 14.53 -1.73
N GLU A 5 -1.55 14.88 -2.92
CA GLU A 5 -2.16 14.36 -4.14
C GLU A 5 -1.98 12.84 -4.10
N LEU A 6 -2.91 12.18 -3.39
CA LEU A 6 -2.96 10.75 -3.32
C LEU A 6 -3.32 10.28 -4.72
N ASN A 7 -2.32 9.78 -5.44
CA ASN A 7 -2.59 9.18 -6.74
C ASN A 7 -3.64 8.06 -6.56
N VAL A 8 -4.51 7.88 -7.56
CA VAL A 8 -5.64 6.94 -7.48
C VAL A 8 -5.18 5.53 -7.10
N GLY A 9 -3.98 5.13 -7.55
CA GLY A 9 -3.38 3.84 -7.19
C GLY A 9 -3.09 3.69 -5.70
N ALA A 10 -2.51 4.72 -5.06
CA ALA A 10 -2.25 4.75 -3.63
C ALA A 10 -3.55 4.75 -2.83
N ALA A 11 -4.59 5.46 -3.28
CA ALA A 11 -5.91 5.45 -2.64
C ALA A 11 -6.52 4.04 -2.63
N ILE A 12 -6.50 3.36 -3.77
CA ILE A 12 -7.02 1.98 -3.89
C ILE A 12 -6.18 1.02 -3.04
N ALA A 13 -4.85 1.12 -3.07
CA ALA A 13 -3.98 0.27 -2.28
C ALA A 13 -4.20 0.43 -0.77
N CYS A 14 -4.41 1.67 -0.30
CA CYS A 14 -4.71 1.94 1.11
C CYS A 14 -6.07 1.40 1.52
N PHE A 15 -7.10 1.55 0.68
CA PHE A 15 -8.43 0.99 0.95
C PHE A 15 -8.36 -0.54 1.07
N LEU A 16 -7.72 -1.22 0.11
CA LEU A 16 -7.59 -2.68 0.15
C LEU A 16 -6.81 -3.16 1.38
N ALA A 17 -5.71 -2.47 1.72
CA ALA A 17 -4.92 -2.78 2.92
C ALA A 17 -5.75 -2.64 4.20
N GLN A 18 -6.58 -1.60 4.29
CA GLN A 18 -7.50 -1.38 5.41
C GLN A 18 -8.58 -2.47 5.51
N GLU A 19 -9.11 -2.95 4.38
CA GLU A 19 -10.11 -4.01 4.33
C GLU A 19 -9.52 -5.43 4.51
N GLY A 20 -8.24 -5.54 4.92
CA GLY A 20 -7.59 -6.81 5.25
C GLY A 20 -6.88 -7.50 4.08
N ALA A 21 -6.60 -6.80 2.99
CA ALA A 21 -5.73 -7.34 1.96
C ALA A 21 -4.32 -7.58 2.51
N ASP A 22 -3.79 -8.78 2.29
CA ASP A 22 -2.43 -9.14 2.72
C ASP A 22 -1.38 -8.42 1.86
N ILE A 23 -0.79 -7.37 2.41
CA ILE A 23 0.25 -6.56 1.76
C ILE A 23 1.60 -7.28 1.66
N SER A 24 1.76 -8.45 2.30
CA SER A 24 2.95 -9.31 2.22
C SER A 24 2.79 -10.43 1.20
N TYR A 25 1.58 -10.62 0.65
CA TYR A 25 1.30 -11.70 -0.30
C TYR A 25 2.13 -11.55 -1.58
N ALA A 26 2.94 -12.55 -1.90
CA ALA A 26 3.79 -12.54 -3.09
C ALA A 26 3.03 -13.05 -4.33
N ASN A 27 3.18 -12.35 -5.46
CA ASN A 27 2.68 -12.82 -6.76
C ASN A 27 3.53 -13.98 -7.32
N HIS A 28 3.19 -14.49 -8.52
CA HIS A 28 3.95 -15.57 -9.20
C HIS A 28 5.44 -15.27 -9.46
N LYS A 29 5.87 -14.01 -9.30
CA LYS A 29 7.28 -13.58 -9.43
C LYS A 29 7.96 -13.42 -8.07
N GLY A 30 7.31 -13.81 -6.98
CA GLY A 30 7.83 -13.66 -5.62
C GLY A 30 7.85 -12.22 -5.12
N LYS A 31 7.08 -11.30 -5.71
CA LYS A 31 7.01 -9.89 -5.28
C LYS A 31 5.70 -9.58 -4.58
N SER A 32 5.77 -8.98 -3.41
CA SER A 32 4.62 -8.43 -2.69
C SER A 32 4.14 -7.10 -3.31
N PRO A 33 2.92 -6.64 -2.99
CA PRO A 33 2.47 -5.29 -3.32
C PRO A 33 3.48 -4.20 -2.92
N LEU A 34 4.11 -4.31 -1.75
CA LEU A 34 5.08 -3.34 -1.26
C LEU A 34 6.39 -3.35 -2.06
N ASP A 35 6.80 -4.50 -2.59
CA ASP A 35 8.00 -4.62 -3.45
C ASP A 35 7.80 -3.98 -4.84
N LEU A 36 6.55 -3.80 -5.27
CA LEU A 36 6.20 -3.18 -6.55
C LEU A 36 6.08 -1.66 -6.46
N VAL A 37 5.78 -1.13 -5.27
CA VAL A 37 5.68 0.32 -5.05
C VAL A 37 7.10 0.89 -4.91
N THR A 38 7.54 1.67 -5.90
CA THR A 38 8.87 2.29 -5.90
C THR A 38 8.97 3.54 -5.01
N ASP A 39 7.83 4.16 -4.69
CA ASP A 39 7.75 5.33 -3.81
C ASP A 39 7.71 4.90 -2.34
N SER A 40 8.76 5.23 -1.59
CA SER A 40 8.87 4.93 -0.16
C SER A 40 7.79 5.60 0.69
N THR A 41 7.29 6.77 0.27
CA THR A 41 6.20 7.49 0.94
C THR A 41 4.90 6.71 0.81
N VAL A 42 4.60 6.22 -0.39
CA VAL A 42 3.41 5.40 -0.66
C VAL A 42 3.50 4.05 0.05
N GLN A 43 4.68 3.41 0.08
CA GLN A 43 4.88 2.19 0.87
C GLN A 43 4.57 2.40 2.36
N THR A 44 5.07 3.49 2.94
CA THR A 44 4.84 3.81 4.36
C THR A 44 3.37 4.06 4.63
N LEU A 45 2.70 4.76 3.71
CA LEU A 45 1.27 5.02 3.80
C LEU A 45 0.46 3.71 3.77
N ILE A 46 0.68 2.84 2.80
CA ILE A 46 -0.05 1.56 2.70
C ILE A 46 0.14 0.71 3.97
N ARG A 47 1.37 0.63 4.50
CA ARG A 47 1.66 -0.08 5.77
C ARG A 47 0.83 0.48 6.93
N SER A 48 0.78 1.81 7.06
CA SER A 48 0.01 2.47 8.13
C SER A 48 -1.49 2.16 8.07
N PHE A 49 -2.04 1.85 6.90
CA PHE A 49 -3.47 1.47 6.75
C PHE A 49 -3.71 -0.02 7.01
N ALA A 50 -2.72 -0.88 6.77
CA ALA A 50 -2.81 -2.31 7.09
C ALA A 50 -2.70 -2.61 8.59
N GLU A 51 -1.93 -1.83 9.35
CA GLU A 51 -1.71 -2.03 10.80
C GLU A 51 -2.90 -1.61 11.68
N LYS A 52 -3.96 -1.03 11.10
CA LYS A 52 -5.04 -0.39 11.85
C LYS A 52 -6.16 -1.33 12.32
N HIS A 53 -5.94 -2.65 12.31
CA HIS A 53 -6.89 -3.67 12.74
C HIS A 53 -6.29 -4.69 13.71
#